data_AF-B2CZT2-F1
#
_entry.id   AF-B2CZT2-F1
#
_cell.length_a   1.000
_cell.length_b   1.000
_cell.length_c   1.000
_cell.angle_alpha   90.00
_cell.angle_beta   90.00
_cell.angle_gamma   90.00
#
_symmetry.space_group_name_H-M   'P 1'
#
loop_
_entity.id
_entity.type
_entity.pdbx_description
1 polymer ?
#
loop_
_entity_poly.entity_id
_entity_poly.type
_entity_poly.pdbx_seq_one_letter_code
_entity_poly.pdbx_strand_id
1 'polypeptide(L)'
;PLDCFWEGAKLQSGTAYLLGKPPLQWTNFDPLEFLEELKKINYRVDSWEEMLNKAEVGHGYMDRPCLNPADPDCPATAPNKNASKPLDMALVLNGGCHGLSRKYMHWQEELIVGGTVKNSTGKLVSAHALQTMFQLMTPKQMYEHFKGYEYVSHINWNEDKAAAILEAWQRTYVEVVHQSVAQNSTQKVLSFTTTTLDDILKSFSDVSVIRVASGYLLMLAYACLTMLRWDCSKSQGAVGLAGVLLVALSVAAGLGLCSLIGISFNAATTQVLPF
;
A
#
# COMPACT_ATOMS: atom_id res chain seq x y z
N PRO A 1 -7.33 9.81 -7.17
CA PRO A 1 -7.52 11.08 -7.93
C PRO A 1 -7.72 10.87 -9.44
N LEU A 2 -7.01 9.90 -10.06
CA LEU A 2 -7.08 9.69 -11.51
C LEU A 2 -8.45 9.19 -12.01
N ASP A 3 -9.31 8.66 -11.13
CA ASP A 3 -10.68 8.32 -11.50
C ASP A 3 -11.48 9.54 -12.00
N CYS A 4 -11.17 10.78 -11.62
CA CYS A 4 -11.85 11.93 -12.24
C CYS A 4 -11.60 12.07 -13.75
N PHE A 5 -10.62 11.35 -14.30
CA PHE A 5 -10.18 11.44 -15.68
C PHE A 5 -10.39 10.11 -16.42
N TRP A 6 -10.36 10.17 -17.75
CA TRP A 6 -10.46 8.98 -18.59
C TRP A 6 -9.33 7.98 -18.31
N GLU A 7 -8.11 8.44 -17.98
CA GLU A 7 -6.96 7.58 -17.68
C GLU A 7 -7.18 6.67 -16.46
N GLY A 8 -8.18 6.94 -15.60
CA GLY A 8 -8.60 5.99 -14.57
C GLY A 8 -9.00 4.63 -15.15
N ALA A 9 -9.55 4.60 -16.37
CA ALA A 9 -9.83 3.37 -17.10
C ALA A 9 -8.57 2.59 -17.48
N LYS A 10 -7.45 3.28 -17.78
CA LYS A 10 -6.18 2.61 -18.14
C LYS A 10 -5.56 1.87 -16.96
N LEU A 11 -5.93 2.24 -15.74
CA LEU A 11 -5.51 1.54 -14.52
C LEU A 11 -6.26 0.22 -14.32
N GLN A 12 -7.36 0.01 -15.05
CA GLN A 12 -8.14 -1.23 -15.02
C GLN A 12 -7.68 -2.15 -16.15
N SER A 13 -7.13 -3.32 -15.80
CA SER A 13 -6.64 -4.31 -16.78
C SER A 13 -7.72 -5.29 -17.28
N GLY A 14 -8.96 -5.16 -16.79
CA GLY A 14 -10.07 -6.03 -17.16
C GLY A 14 -10.33 -5.98 -18.66
N THR A 15 -10.22 -7.14 -19.31
CA THR A 15 -10.39 -7.29 -20.76
C THR A 15 -11.43 -8.37 -21.03
N ALA A 16 -12.49 -8.03 -21.77
CA ALA A 16 -13.51 -8.96 -22.22
C ALA A 16 -13.35 -9.23 -23.73
N TYR A 17 -13.36 -10.50 -24.10
CA TYR A 17 -13.28 -10.93 -25.50
C TYR A 17 -14.68 -11.29 -25.99
N LEU A 18 -15.29 -10.38 -26.75
CA LEU A 18 -16.59 -10.62 -27.38
C LEU A 18 -16.42 -10.85 -28.88
N LEU A 19 -17.09 -11.87 -29.40
CA LEU A 19 -17.04 -12.18 -30.82
C LEU A 19 -17.62 -11.01 -31.64
N GLY A 20 -16.88 -10.52 -32.63
CA GLY A 20 -17.31 -9.42 -33.50
C GLY A 20 -17.02 -8.01 -32.98
N LYS A 21 -16.35 -7.87 -31.83
CA LYS A 21 -15.84 -6.60 -31.31
C LYS A 21 -14.33 -6.72 -31.03
N PRO A 22 -13.57 -5.62 -31.05
CA PRO A 22 -12.22 -5.62 -30.49
C PRO A 22 -12.28 -5.97 -28.99
N PRO A 23 -11.15 -6.35 -28.38
CA PRO A 23 -11.08 -6.57 -26.93
C PRO A 23 -11.65 -5.36 -26.18
N LEU A 24 -12.70 -5.61 -25.40
CA LEU A 24 -13.39 -4.57 -24.66
C LEU A 24 -12.69 -4.35 -23.33
N GLN A 25 -12.33 -3.10 -23.07
CA GLN A 25 -11.71 -2.62 -21.85
C GLN A 25 -12.45 -1.36 -21.40
N TRP A 26 -12.33 -0.98 -20.13
CA TRP A 26 -12.97 0.25 -19.65
C TRP A 26 -12.52 1.51 -20.40
N THR A 27 -11.37 1.46 -21.10
CA THR A 27 -10.84 2.55 -21.93
C THR A 27 -11.64 2.79 -23.20
N ASN A 28 -12.31 1.76 -23.75
CA ASN A 28 -13.05 1.78 -25.02
C ASN A 28 -14.51 1.29 -24.89
N PHE A 29 -14.98 1.03 -23.67
CA PHE A 29 -16.33 0.54 -23.40
C PHE A 29 -17.28 1.63 -22.84
N ASP A 30 -18.30 1.97 -23.63
CA ASP A 30 -19.46 2.77 -23.18
C ASP A 30 -20.63 1.82 -22.83
N PRO A 31 -21.02 1.69 -21.54
CA PRO A 31 -22.08 0.78 -21.15
C PRO A 31 -23.45 1.13 -21.72
N LEU A 32 -23.80 2.41 -21.83
CA LEU A 32 -25.12 2.82 -22.30
C LEU A 32 -25.24 2.64 -23.81
N GLU A 33 -24.21 3.03 -24.57
CA GLU A 33 -24.19 2.79 -26.01
C GLU A 33 -24.22 1.29 -26.33
N PHE A 34 -23.49 0.48 -25.56
CA PHE A 34 -23.50 -0.96 -25.73
C PHE A 34 -24.87 -1.60 -25.46
N LEU A 35 -25.60 -1.15 -24.43
CA LEU A 35 -26.96 -1.63 -24.20
C LEU A 35 -27.91 -1.22 -25.34
N GLU A 36 -27.77 -0.02 -25.90
CA GLU A 36 -28.54 0.41 -27.07
C GLU A 36 -28.24 -0.44 -28.31
N GLU A 37 -26.99 -0.86 -28.53
CA GLU A 37 -26.66 -1.83 -29.59
C GLU A 37 -27.36 -3.16 -29.39
N LEU A 38 -27.42 -3.68 -28.15
CA LEU A 38 -28.11 -4.93 -27.84
C LEU A 38 -29.63 -4.82 -28.02
N LYS A 39 -30.23 -3.69 -27.65
CA LYS A 39 -31.66 -3.41 -27.89
C LYS A 39 -32.00 -3.40 -29.37
N LYS A 40 -31.12 -2.85 -30.22
CA LYS A 40 -31.30 -2.87 -31.69
C LYS A 40 -31.33 -4.28 -32.28
N ILE A 41 -30.72 -5.26 -31.60
CA ILE A 41 -30.73 -6.68 -31.98
C ILE A 41 -31.90 -7.42 -31.28
N ASN A 42 -32.85 -6.69 -30.66
CA ASN A 42 -33.99 -7.22 -29.90
C ASN A 42 -33.61 -8.11 -28.71
N TYR A 43 -32.42 -7.92 -28.13
CA TYR A 43 -32.06 -8.58 -26.88
C TYR A 43 -32.73 -7.88 -25.69
N ARG A 44 -33.28 -8.64 -24.73
CA ARG A 44 -33.90 -8.05 -23.53
C ARG A 44 -32.83 -7.66 -22.52
N VAL A 45 -32.62 -6.35 -22.35
CA VAL A 45 -31.61 -5.78 -21.45
C VAL A 45 -32.17 -4.80 -20.43
N ASP A 46 -33.50 -4.73 -20.28
CA ASP A 46 -34.19 -3.75 -19.42
C ASP A 46 -33.70 -3.80 -17.96
N SER A 47 -33.48 -5.01 -17.43
CA SER A 47 -32.97 -5.20 -16.07
C SER A 47 -31.52 -4.72 -15.90
N TRP A 48 -30.69 -4.85 -16.94
CA TRP A 48 -29.30 -4.40 -16.91
C TRP A 48 -29.24 -2.88 -17.03
N GLU A 49 -30.08 -2.29 -17.87
CA GLU A 49 -30.21 -0.85 -17.99
C GLU A 49 -30.70 -0.22 -16.68
N GLU A 50 -31.73 -0.77 -16.05
CA GLU A 50 -32.21 -0.30 -14.76
C GLU A 50 -31.10 -0.36 -13.70
N MET A 51 -30.31 -1.43 -13.68
CA MET A 51 -29.18 -1.58 -12.76
C MET A 51 -28.11 -0.50 -13.00
N LEU A 52 -27.72 -0.24 -14.25
CA LEU A 52 -26.72 0.79 -14.58
C LEU A 52 -27.22 2.20 -14.25
N ASN A 53 -28.49 2.48 -14.54
CA ASN A 53 -29.13 3.76 -14.23
C ASN A 53 -29.23 3.98 -12.72
N LYS A 54 -29.63 2.96 -11.96
CA LYS A 54 -29.72 3.03 -10.49
C LYS A 54 -28.37 3.25 -9.83
N ALA A 55 -27.30 2.69 -10.41
CA ALA A 55 -25.93 2.89 -9.97
C ALA A 55 -25.30 4.19 -10.51
N GLU A 56 -25.99 4.93 -11.37
CA GLU A 56 -25.50 6.19 -11.96
C GLU A 56 -24.11 6.02 -12.60
N VAL A 57 -23.93 4.95 -13.37
CA VAL A 57 -22.69 4.69 -14.12
C VAL A 57 -22.58 5.60 -15.34
N GLY A 58 -23.70 5.89 -16.00
CA GLY A 58 -23.73 6.67 -17.23
C GLY A 58 -22.85 6.02 -18.31
N HIS A 59 -22.10 6.85 -19.03
CA HIS A 59 -21.14 6.43 -20.05
C HIS A 59 -19.80 5.91 -19.48
N GLY A 60 -19.74 5.64 -18.17
CA GLY A 60 -18.57 5.10 -17.48
C GLY A 60 -17.38 6.07 -17.44
N TYR A 61 -16.38 5.83 -18.28
CA TYR A 61 -15.19 6.68 -18.43
C TYR A 61 -15.19 7.56 -19.69
N MET A 62 -16.18 7.41 -20.58
CA MET A 62 -16.21 8.09 -21.90
C MET A 62 -16.55 9.56 -21.85
N ASP A 63 -17.23 10.00 -20.79
CA ASP A 63 -17.62 11.40 -20.58
C ASP A 63 -16.67 12.16 -19.65
N ARG A 64 -15.58 11.49 -19.21
CA ARG A 64 -14.56 12.10 -18.35
C ARG A 64 -13.53 12.88 -19.19
N PRO A 65 -12.95 13.96 -18.65
CA PRO A 65 -11.87 14.66 -19.32
C PRO A 65 -10.63 13.76 -19.45
N CYS A 66 -9.95 13.82 -20.59
CA CYS A 66 -8.65 13.18 -20.79
C CYS A 66 -7.53 14.08 -20.25
N LEU A 67 -6.59 13.56 -19.46
CA LEU A 67 -5.41 14.33 -19.07
C LEU A 67 -4.56 14.72 -20.30
N ASN A 68 -4.48 13.83 -21.29
CA ASN A 68 -3.80 14.09 -22.55
C ASN A 68 -4.75 14.04 -23.76
N PRO A 69 -5.27 15.19 -24.26
CA PRO A 69 -6.13 15.23 -25.44
C PRO A 69 -5.46 14.71 -26.73
N ALA A 70 -4.13 14.81 -26.83
CA ALA A 70 -3.36 14.37 -27.99
C ALA A 70 -3.17 12.85 -28.04
N ASP A 71 -3.55 12.12 -26.98
CA ASP A 71 -3.56 10.67 -26.97
C ASP A 71 -4.55 10.17 -28.04
N PRO A 72 -4.13 9.31 -29.00
CA PRO A 72 -5.02 8.79 -30.04
C PRO A 72 -6.18 7.98 -29.45
N ASP A 73 -5.98 7.29 -28.32
CA ASP A 73 -6.97 6.44 -27.69
C ASP A 73 -7.98 7.24 -26.85
N CYS A 74 -7.71 8.52 -26.55
CA CYS A 74 -8.66 9.35 -25.82
C CYS A 74 -9.96 9.50 -26.63
N PRO A 75 -11.14 9.21 -26.03
CA PRO A 75 -12.40 9.12 -26.77
C PRO A 75 -12.85 10.48 -27.29
N ALA A 76 -13.55 10.47 -28.43
CA ALA A 76 -14.08 11.68 -29.05
C ALA A 76 -15.18 12.36 -28.23
N THR A 77 -15.85 11.60 -27.36
CA THR A 77 -16.89 12.06 -26.44
C THR A 77 -16.35 12.83 -25.24
N ALA A 78 -15.04 12.75 -24.96
CA ALA A 78 -14.43 13.46 -23.85
C ALA A 78 -14.57 14.99 -24.05
N PRO A 79 -14.98 15.74 -23.02
CA PRO A 79 -15.33 17.16 -23.14
C PRO A 79 -14.15 18.05 -23.58
N ASN A 80 -12.92 17.57 -23.43
CA ASN A 80 -11.70 18.31 -23.74
C ASN A 80 -10.89 17.72 -24.91
N LYS A 81 -11.42 16.74 -25.67
CA LYS A 81 -10.70 16.14 -26.81
C LYS A 81 -10.23 17.18 -27.83
N ASN A 82 -11.09 18.15 -28.13
CA ASN A 82 -10.81 19.24 -29.08
C ASN A 82 -10.33 20.54 -28.39
N ALA A 83 -10.11 20.51 -27.08
CA ALA A 83 -9.72 21.69 -26.33
C ALA A 83 -8.22 21.95 -26.47
N SER A 84 -7.86 23.19 -26.80
CA SER A 84 -6.46 23.66 -26.85
C SER A 84 -6.01 24.32 -25.54
N LYS A 85 -6.96 24.61 -24.63
CA LYS A 85 -6.65 25.14 -23.30
C LYS A 85 -6.31 24.01 -22.33
N PRO A 86 -5.35 24.21 -21.41
CA PRO A 86 -5.06 23.23 -20.38
C PRO A 86 -6.25 23.06 -19.44
N LEU A 87 -6.40 21.84 -18.93
CA LEU A 87 -7.41 21.48 -17.93
C LEU A 87 -7.10 22.17 -16.59
N ASP A 88 -8.15 22.73 -15.97
CA ASP A 88 -8.09 23.22 -14.59
C ASP A 88 -8.25 22.04 -13.63
N MET A 89 -7.12 21.51 -13.15
CA MET A 89 -7.07 20.35 -12.26
C MET A 89 -7.76 20.61 -10.92
N ALA A 90 -7.66 21.83 -10.39
CA ALA A 90 -8.24 22.17 -9.11
C ALA A 90 -9.77 22.16 -9.20
N LEU A 91 -10.33 22.66 -10.30
CA LEU A 91 -11.77 22.59 -10.55
C LEU A 91 -12.27 21.16 -10.72
N VAL A 92 -11.51 20.30 -11.43
CA VAL A 92 -11.91 18.90 -11.67
C VAL A 92 -11.88 18.06 -10.40
N LEU A 93 -10.89 18.26 -9.53
CA LEU A 93 -10.73 17.50 -8.28
C LEU A 93 -11.56 18.07 -7.11
N ASN A 94 -12.21 19.22 -7.30
CA ASN A 94 -12.95 19.92 -6.26
C ASN A 94 -14.17 19.10 -5.81
N GLY A 95 -14.25 18.77 -4.51
CA GLY A 95 -15.34 17.96 -3.95
C GLY A 95 -15.12 16.45 -4.12
N GLY A 96 -13.91 16.03 -4.52
CA GLY A 96 -13.53 14.63 -4.66
C GLY A 96 -13.73 14.08 -6.07
N CYS A 97 -13.60 12.76 -6.19
CA CYS A 97 -13.77 12.06 -7.45
C CYS A 97 -14.78 10.94 -7.30
N HIS A 98 -15.47 10.61 -8.38
CA HIS A 98 -16.33 9.44 -8.44
C HIS A 98 -15.66 8.35 -9.26
N GLY A 99 -15.68 7.11 -8.78
CA GLY A 99 -15.30 5.92 -9.54
C GLY A 99 -16.33 5.60 -10.62
N LEU A 100 -16.51 4.33 -10.96
CA LEU A 100 -17.43 3.92 -12.02
C LEU A 100 -18.90 4.30 -11.71
N SER A 101 -19.35 4.07 -10.47
CA SER A 101 -20.68 4.46 -10.01
C SER A 101 -20.63 5.81 -9.29
N ARG A 102 -21.31 6.83 -9.80
CA ARG A 102 -21.36 8.15 -9.16
C ARG A 102 -22.02 8.11 -7.78
N LYS A 103 -23.01 7.23 -7.63
CA LYS A 103 -23.80 7.05 -6.42
C LYS A 103 -23.07 6.30 -5.30
N TYR A 104 -22.39 5.20 -5.64
CA TYR A 104 -21.85 4.26 -4.65
C TYR A 104 -20.34 4.37 -4.48
N MET A 105 -19.62 4.91 -5.46
CA MET A 105 -18.16 4.99 -5.46
C MET A 105 -17.68 6.45 -5.42
N HIS A 106 -18.16 7.23 -4.44
CA HIS A 106 -17.66 8.59 -4.21
C HIS A 106 -16.43 8.56 -3.30
N TRP A 107 -15.30 8.97 -3.86
CA TRP A 107 -14.03 9.16 -3.17
C TRP A 107 -13.90 10.62 -2.74
N GLN A 108 -14.05 10.88 -1.45
CA GLN A 108 -13.95 12.22 -0.88
C GLN A 108 -12.57 12.86 -1.15
N GLU A 109 -12.55 14.18 -1.30
CA GLU A 109 -11.33 14.95 -1.61
C GLU A 109 -10.21 14.66 -0.61
N GLU A 110 -10.53 14.57 0.67
CA GLU A 110 -9.59 14.36 1.77
C GLU A 110 -8.87 13.01 1.72
N LEU A 111 -9.43 12.01 1.02
CA LEU A 111 -8.82 10.69 0.86
C LEU A 111 -7.81 10.64 -0.29
N ILE A 112 -7.93 11.54 -1.26
CA ILE A 112 -7.18 11.50 -2.52
C ILE A 112 -6.27 12.72 -2.73
N VAL A 113 -6.52 13.83 -2.03
CA VAL A 113 -5.79 15.10 -2.13
C VAL A 113 -5.45 15.61 -0.73
N GLY A 114 -4.17 15.82 -0.46
CA GLY A 114 -3.63 16.27 0.82
C GLY A 114 -3.05 17.69 0.78
N GLY A 115 -3.14 18.40 1.91
CA GLY A 115 -2.61 19.76 2.05
C GLY A 115 -3.33 20.78 1.17
N THR A 116 -4.66 20.73 1.13
CA THR A 116 -5.50 21.57 0.26
C THR A 116 -5.53 23.03 0.73
N VAL A 117 -5.43 23.97 -0.21
CA VAL A 117 -5.74 25.40 0.00
C VAL A 117 -6.99 25.74 -0.80
N LYS A 118 -8.00 26.29 -0.12
CA LYS A 118 -9.30 26.64 -0.70
C LYS A 118 -9.48 28.15 -0.76
N ASN A 119 -10.26 28.64 -1.72
CA ASN A 119 -10.63 30.05 -1.80
C ASN A 119 -11.73 30.42 -0.78
N SER A 120 -12.10 31.70 -0.72
CA SER A 120 -13.17 32.19 0.17
C SER A 120 -14.55 31.56 -0.07
N THR A 121 -14.78 31.02 -1.27
CA THR A 121 -16.02 30.30 -1.63
C THR A 121 -15.96 28.80 -1.34
N GLY A 122 -14.87 28.30 -0.75
CA GLY A 122 -14.68 26.89 -0.42
C GLY A 122 -14.27 25.99 -1.59
N LYS A 123 -13.88 26.56 -2.75
CA LYS A 123 -13.37 25.79 -3.88
C LYS A 123 -11.88 25.53 -3.76
N LEU A 124 -11.45 24.34 -4.14
CA LEU A 124 -10.05 23.95 -4.19
C LEU A 124 -9.27 24.85 -5.17
N VAL A 125 -8.10 25.33 -4.74
CA VAL A 125 -7.20 26.15 -5.56
C VAL A 125 -5.86 25.45 -5.74
N SER A 126 -5.30 24.89 -4.67
CA SER A 126 -4.04 24.16 -4.73
C SER A 126 -4.00 23.03 -3.70
N ALA A 127 -3.07 22.10 -3.92
CA ALA A 127 -2.81 20.96 -3.03
C ALA A 127 -1.32 20.63 -3.03
N HIS A 128 -0.87 19.95 -1.98
CA HIS A 128 0.55 19.60 -1.80
C HIS A 128 0.84 18.14 -2.13
N ALA A 129 -0.10 17.24 -1.88
CA ALA A 129 0.10 15.80 -2.04
C ALA A 129 -1.13 15.13 -2.67
N LEU A 130 -0.90 14.01 -3.35
CA LEU A 130 -1.94 13.16 -3.91
C LEU A 130 -1.75 11.73 -3.38
N GLN A 131 -2.86 11.02 -3.19
CA GLN A 131 -2.84 9.65 -2.71
C GLN A 131 -3.69 8.74 -3.59
N THR A 132 -3.16 7.56 -3.89
CA THR A 132 -3.87 6.45 -4.53
C THR A 132 -3.74 5.22 -3.64
N MET A 133 -4.83 4.52 -3.41
CA MET A 133 -4.87 3.31 -2.58
C MET A 133 -5.32 2.12 -3.44
N PHE A 134 -4.43 1.15 -3.64
CA PHE A 134 -4.77 -0.12 -4.28
C PHE A 134 -5.27 -1.09 -3.21
N GLN A 135 -6.55 -1.45 -3.28
CA GLN A 135 -7.17 -2.37 -2.34
C GLN A 135 -6.87 -3.81 -2.76
N LEU A 136 -6.28 -4.59 -1.87
CA LEU A 136 -6.01 -6.02 -2.05
C LEU A 136 -6.87 -6.84 -1.10
N MET A 137 -7.13 -8.08 -1.48
CA MET A 137 -7.72 -9.06 -0.58
C MET A 137 -6.76 -9.42 0.55
N THR A 138 -7.30 -9.80 1.70
CA THR A 138 -6.49 -10.44 2.76
C THR A 138 -6.09 -11.86 2.36
N PRO A 139 -5.05 -12.47 2.98
CA PRO A 139 -4.66 -13.85 2.68
C PRO A 139 -5.82 -14.85 2.80
N LYS A 140 -6.67 -14.69 3.83
CA LYS A 140 -7.86 -15.51 4.04
C LYS A 140 -8.91 -15.34 2.93
N GLN A 141 -9.19 -14.09 2.53
CA GLN A 141 -10.11 -13.81 1.43
C GLN A 141 -9.58 -14.39 0.11
N MET A 142 -8.29 -14.25 -0.16
CA MET A 142 -7.65 -14.82 -1.34
C MET A 142 -7.71 -16.35 -1.35
N TYR A 143 -7.47 -16.98 -0.19
CA TYR A 143 -7.59 -18.42 -0.03
C TYR A 143 -8.99 -18.91 -0.40
N GLU A 144 -10.03 -18.33 0.21
CA GLU A 144 -11.42 -18.71 -0.07
C GLU A 144 -11.85 -18.36 -1.49
N HIS A 145 -11.38 -17.24 -2.05
CA HIS A 145 -11.70 -16.82 -3.41
C HIS A 145 -11.24 -17.83 -4.46
N PHE A 146 -10.02 -18.35 -4.33
CA PHE A 146 -9.45 -19.31 -5.29
C PHE A 146 -9.70 -20.77 -4.93
N LYS A 147 -10.38 -21.05 -3.83
CA LYS A 147 -10.66 -22.42 -3.39
C LYS A 147 -11.49 -23.17 -4.42
N GLY A 148 -10.96 -24.30 -4.90
CA GLY A 148 -11.62 -25.15 -5.89
C GLY A 148 -11.48 -24.67 -7.35
N TYR A 149 -10.77 -23.56 -7.60
CA TYR A 149 -10.44 -23.15 -8.97
C TYR A 149 -9.34 -24.03 -9.55
N GLU A 150 -9.46 -24.37 -10.84
CA GLU A 150 -8.44 -25.13 -11.59
C GLU A 150 -7.06 -24.45 -11.55
N TYR A 151 -7.05 -23.11 -11.49
CA TYR A 151 -5.83 -22.31 -11.43
C TYR A 151 -4.91 -22.67 -10.25
N VAL A 152 -5.46 -23.15 -9.13
CA VAL A 152 -4.69 -23.54 -7.94
C VAL A 152 -4.85 -25.02 -7.58
N SER A 153 -5.58 -25.79 -8.39
CA SER A 153 -5.89 -27.20 -8.08
C SER A 153 -4.66 -28.11 -8.12
N HIS A 154 -3.64 -27.73 -8.90
CA HIS A 154 -2.39 -28.47 -9.06
C HIS A 154 -1.40 -28.27 -7.89
N ILE A 155 -1.71 -27.38 -6.94
CA ILE A 155 -0.90 -27.14 -5.75
C ILE A 155 -1.73 -27.38 -4.48
N ASN A 156 -1.07 -27.75 -3.38
CA ASN A 156 -1.73 -27.79 -2.07
C ASN A 156 -2.01 -26.35 -1.58
N TRP A 157 -3.13 -25.78 -1.98
CA TRP A 157 -3.52 -24.40 -1.72
C TRP A 157 -3.87 -24.17 -0.24
N ASN A 158 -3.27 -23.15 0.37
CA ASN A 158 -3.48 -22.79 1.77
C ASN A 158 -3.30 -21.27 1.99
N GLU A 159 -3.67 -20.79 3.18
CA GLU A 159 -3.59 -19.36 3.53
C GLU A 159 -2.15 -18.82 3.52
N ASP A 160 -1.17 -19.62 3.93
CA ASP A 160 0.25 -19.20 3.96
C ASP A 160 0.80 -18.95 2.55
N LYS A 161 0.43 -19.77 1.57
CA LYS A 161 0.79 -19.55 0.16
C LYS A 161 0.12 -18.30 -0.40
N ALA A 162 -1.14 -18.06 -0.04
CA ALA A 162 -1.82 -16.82 -0.41
C ALA A 162 -1.11 -15.60 0.18
N ALA A 163 -0.71 -15.66 1.45
CA ALA A 163 0.08 -14.62 2.11
C ALA A 163 1.43 -14.39 1.40
N ALA A 164 2.16 -15.46 1.06
CA ALA A 164 3.44 -15.36 0.36
C ALA A 164 3.30 -14.70 -1.03
N ILE A 165 2.22 -14.99 -1.77
CA ILE A 165 1.94 -14.33 -3.06
C ILE A 165 1.69 -12.84 -2.87
N LEU A 166 0.87 -12.46 -1.88
CA LEU A 166 0.60 -11.06 -1.56
C LEU A 166 1.87 -10.33 -1.12
N GLU A 167 2.71 -10.97 -0.31
CA GLU A 167 3.98 -10.42 0.16
C GLU A 167 4.95 -10.18 -1.00
N ALA A 168 5.10 -11.16 -1.90
CA ALA A 168 5.92 -11.03 -3.10
C ALA A 168 5.41 -9.90 -4.01
N TRP A 169 4.09 -9.83 -4.24
CA TRP A 169 3.48 -8.77 -5.04
C TRP A 169 3.72 -7.38 -4.43
N GLN A 170 3.53 -7.23 -3.12
CA GLN A 170 3.75 -5.95 -2.42
C GLN A 170 5.22 -5.52 -2.46
N ARG A 171 6.18 -6.45 -2.31
CA ARG A 171 7.62 -6.15 -2.42
C ARG A 171 7.96 -5.65 -3.82
N THR A 172 7.51 -6.35 -4.87
CA THR A 172 7.73 -5.92 -6.26
C THR A 172 7.04 -4.60 -6.56
N TYR A 173 5.82 -4.37 -6.04
CA TYR A 173 5.11 -3.10 -6.19
C TYR A 173 5.92 -1.91 -5.66
N VAL A 174 6.49 -2.04 -4.45
CA VAL A 174 7.32 -0.97 -3.85
C VAL A 174 8.54 -0.66 -4.73
N GLU A 175 9.20 -1.70 -5.25
CA GLU A 175 10.35 -1.54 -6.14
C GLU A 175 9.96 -0.84 -7.45
N VAL A 176 8.90 -1.29 -8.11
CA VAL A 176 8.42 -0.73 -9.38
C VAL A 176 7.98 0.73 -9.21
N VAL A 177 7.27 1.07 -8.13
CA VAL A 177 6.87 2.46 -7.85
C VAL A 177 8.10 3.33 -7.65
N HIS A 178 9.08 2.88 -6.88
CA HIS A 178 10.32 3.65 -6.69
C HIS A 178 11.07 3.85 -8.02
N GLN A 179 11.12 2.83 -8.89
CA GLN A 179 11.80 2.91 -10.19
C GLN A 179 11.04 3.75 -11.24
N SER A 180 9.72 3.90 -11.08
CA SER A 180 8.87 4.67 -12.01
C SER A 180 9.16 6.18 -12.01
N VAL A 181 9.76 6.70 -10.94
CA VAL A 181 10.07 8.12 -10.82
C VAL A 181 11.43 8.40 -11.45
N ALA A 182 11.43 9.17 -12.54
CA ALA A 182 12.68 9.61 -13.16
C ALA A 182 13.50 10.46 -12.18
N GLN A 183 14.81 10.23 -12.10
CA GLN A 183 15.70 10.94 -11.16
C GLN A 183 15.73 12.47 -11.36
N ASN A 184 15.44 12.94 -12.58
CA ASN A 184 15.40 14.36 -12.92
C ASN A 184 14.00 15.00 -12.71
N SER A 185 13.03 14.22 -12.23
CA SER A 185 11.68 14.72 -11.98
C SER A 185 11.67 15.64 -10.76
N THR A 186 10.84 16.69 -10.82
CA THR A 186 10.55 17.55 -9.65
C THR A 186 9.59 16.89 -8.67
N GLN A 187 8.93 15.80 -9.08
CA GLN A 187 7.94 15.06 -8.28
C GLN A 187 8.57 13.80 -7.69
N LYS A 188 8.15 13.46 -6.46
CA LYS A 188 8.53 12.23 -5.77
C LYS A 188 7.29 11.42 -5.44
N VAL A 189 7.32 10.14 -5.74
CA VAL A 189 6.26 9.18 -5.38
C VAL A 189 6.80 8.25 -4.31
N LEU A 190 6.05 8.10 -3.23
CA LEU A 190 6.35 7.17 -2.14
C LEU A 190 5.28 6.07 -2.12
N SER A 191 5.71 4.86 -1.82
CA SER A 191 4.83 3.70 -1.65
C SER A 191 4.87 3.21 -0.22
N PHE A 192 3.73 2.74 0.27
CA PHE A 192 3.61 2.07 1.56
C PHE A 192 2.70 0.85 1.40
N THR A 193 3.07 -0.24 2.06
CA THR A 193 2.34 -1.51 2.04
C THR A 193 2.28 -2.12 3.45
N THR A 194 1.40 -3.09 3.67
CA THR A 194 1.34 -3.82 4.93
C THR A 194 2.62 -4.61 5.18
N THR A 195 3.21 -5.23 4.15
CA THR A 195 4.49 -5.93 4.28
C THR A 195 5.63 -5.00 4.69
N THR A 196 5.69 -3.78 4.15
CA THR A 196 6.73 -2.82 4.57
C THR A 196 6.57 -2.38 6.03
N LEU A 197 5.33 -2.32 6.54
CA LEU A 197 5.09 -2.05 7.95
C LEU A 197 5.62 -3.19 8.83
N ASP A 198 5.34 -4.44 8.45
CA ASP A 198 5.83 -5.62 9.16
C ASP A 198 7.36 -5.70 9.11
N ASP A 199 7.99 -5.37 7.98
CA ASP A 199 9.45 -5.32 7.85
C ASP A 199 10.05 -4.24 8.76
N ILE A 200 9.40 -3.06 8.88
CA ILE A 200 9.80 -2.03 9.83
C ILE A 200 9.70 -2.56 11.27
N LEU A 201 8.59 -3.19 11.64
CA LEU A 201 8.38 -3.77 12.98
C LEU A 201 9.40 -4.88 13.29
N LYS A 202 9.70 -5.74 12.32
CA LYS A 202 10.74 -6.78 12.43
C LYS A 202 12.12 -6.16 12.62
N SER A 203 12.48 -5.15 11.83
CA SER A 203 13.75 -4.44 11.97
C SER A 203 13.87 -3.71 13.32
N PHE A 204 12.77 -3.18 13.86
CA PHE A 204 12.74 -2.61 15.20
C PHE A 204 12.82 -3.66 16.31
N SER A 205 12.45 -4.91 16.03
CA SER A 205 12.50 -6.01 17.01
C SER A 205 13.84 -6.75 16.96
N ASP A 206 14.59 -6.62 15.86
CA ASP A 206 15.89 -7.24 15.69
C ASP A 206 16.94 -6.61 16.61
N VAL A 207 17.68 -7.47 17.31
CA VAL A 207 18.66 -7.05 18.31
C VAL A 207 20.05 -7.17 17.70
N SER A 208 20.76 -6.05 17.68
CA SER A 208 22.17 -6.07 17.33
C SER A 208 22.99 -6.73 18.46
N VAL A 209 23.31 -8.02 18.28
CA VAL A 209 24.18 -8.79 19.18
C VAL A 209 25.51 -8.08 19.40
N ILE A 210 26.05 -7.43 18.37
CA ILE A 210 27.29 -6.64 18.45
C ILE A 210 27.14 -5.49 19.45
N ARG A 211 26.05 -4.74 19.40
CA ARG A 211 25.80 -3.64 20.35
C ARG A 211 25.67 -4.17 21.76
N VAL A 212 24.90 -5.25 21.97
CA VAL A 212 24.73 -5.87 23.30
C VAL A 212 26.08 -6.34 23.85
N ALA A 213 26.84 -7.11 23.07
CA ALA A 213 28.16 -7.58 23.46
C ALA A 213 29.12 -6.41 23.76
N SER A 214 29.11 -5.35 22.94
CA SER A 214 29.93 -4.15 23.18
C SER A 214 29.57 -3.44 24.49
N GLY A 215 28.29 -3.36 24.84
CA GLY A 215 27.82 -2.79 26.10
C GLY A 215 28.34 -3.59 27.30
N TYR A 216 28.17 -4.91 27.30
CA TYR A 216 28.66 -5.79 28.36
C TYR A 216 30.20 -5.77 28.48
N LEU A 217 30.93 -5.73 27.35
CA LEU A 217 32.39 -5.58 27.38
C LEU A 217 32.82 -4.25 28.01
N LEU A 218 32.10 -3.16 27.72
CA LEU A 218 32.37 -1.85 28.32
C LEU A 218 32.07 -1.84 29.83
N MET A 219 30.98 -2.48 30.26
CA MET A 219 30.68 -2.66 31.69
C MET A 219 31.76 -3.49 32.40
N LEU A 220 32.26 -4.55 31.76
CA LEU A 220 33.32 -5.38 32.30
C LEU A 220 34.65 -4.61 32.41
N ALA A 221 35.01 -3.85 31.38
CA ALA A 221 36.18 -2.98 31.41
C ALA A 221 36.08 -1.94 32.54
N TYR A 222 34.92 -1.31 32.69
CA TYR A 222 34.65 -0.35 33.76
C TYR A 222 34.75 -1.00 35.16
N ALA A 223 34.11 -2.16 35.37
CA ALA A 223 34.15 -2.89 36.63
C ALA A 223 35.58 -3.33 37.00
N CYS A 224 36.37 -3.75 36.00
CA CYS A 224 37.77 -4.12 36.19
C CYS A 224 38.61 -2.89 36.59
N LEU A 225 38.51 -1.78 35.85
CA LEU A 225 39.28 -0.55 36.09
C LEU A 225 38.96 0.08 37.45
N THR A 226 37.70 0.08 37.87
CA THR A 226 37.27 0.68 39.15
C THR A 226 37.68 -0.15 40.37
N MET A 227 37.75 -1.47 40.24
CA MET A 227 38.07 -2.40 41.34
C MET A 227 39.54 -2.84 41.36
N LEU A 228 40.33 -2.44 40.35
CA LEU A 228 41.79 -2.56 40.36
C LEU A 228 42.39 -1.54 41.33
N ARG A 229 43.21 -2.02 42.26
CA ARG A 229 44.01 -1.20 43.17
C ARG A 229 45.47 -1.56 42.99
N TRP A 230 46.34 -0.57 43.19
CA TRP A 230 47.80 -0.72 43.07
C TRP A 230 48.36 -1.75 44.07
N ASP A 231 47.74 -1.86 45.25
CA ASP A 231 48.05 -2.89 46.24
C ASP A 231 47.39 -4.22 45.81
N CYS A 232 48.20 -5.14 45.28
CA CYS A 232 47.75 -6.44 44.75
C CYS A 232 46.97 -7.26 45.79
N SER A 233 47.27 -7.09 47.08
CA SER A 233 46.57 -7.79 48.18
C SER A 233 45.13 -7.30 48.39
N LYS A 234 44.77 -6.13 47.87
CA LYS A 234 43.47 -5.47 48.02
C LYS A 234 42.73 -5.26 46.69
N SER A 235 43.26 -5.79 45.58
CA SER A 235 42.62 -5.70 44.27
C SER A 235 41.39 -6.62 44.22
N GLN A 236 40.26 -6.09 43.75
CA GLN A 236 38.98 -6.81 43.66
C GLN A 236 38.49 -6.93 42.20
N GLY A 237 39.40 -6.83 41.22
CA GLY A 237 39.04 -6.86 39.79
C GLY A 237 38.30 -8.14 39.39
N ALA A 238 38.72 -9.31 39.91
CA ALA A 238 38.04 -10.58 39.66
C ALA A 238 36.61 -10.64 40.23
N VAL A 239 36.37 -9.98 41.37
CA VAL A 239 35.04 -9.88 41.97
C VAL A 239 34.12 -9.03 41.08
N GLY A 240 34.64 -7.91 40.56
CA GLY A 240 33.91 -7.07 39.59
C GLY A 240 33.57 -7.83 38.29
N LEU A 241 34.52 -8.59 37.75
CA LEU A 241 34.32 -9.39 36.53
C LEU A 241 33.27 -10.49 36.73
N ALA A 242 33.37 -11.25 37.83
CA ALA A 242 32.37 -12.27 38.17
C ALA A 242 30.99 -11.65 38.42
N GLY A 243 30.94 -10.46 39.04
CA GLY A 243 29.70 -9.71 39.26
C GLY A 243 28.97 -9.36 37.95
N VAL A 244 29.68 -8.81 36.97
CA VAL A 244 29.08 -8.47 35.65
C VAL A 244 28.58 -9.71 34.92
N LEU A 245 29.33 -10.83 34.96
CA LEU A 245 28.90 -12.10 34.37
C LEU A 245 27.65 -12.67 35.04
N LEU A 246 27.55 -12.59 36.37
CA LEU A 246 26.37 -13.03 37.12
C LEU A 246 25.14 -12.17 36.81
N VAL A 247 25.30 -10.85 36.64
CA VAL A 247 24.21 -9.96 36.22
C VAL A 247 23.70 -10.35 34.84
N ALA A 248 24.60 -10.56 33.87
CA ALA A 248 24.23 -10.99 32.53
C ALA A 248 23.48 -12.34 32.55
N LEU A 249 23.96 -13.31 33.34
CA LEU A 249 23.31 -14.61 33.51
C LEU A 249 21.92 -14.48 34.15
N SER A 250 21.78 -13.59 35.14
CA SER A 250 20.52 -13.32 35.82
C SER A 250 19.48 -12.74 34.86
N VAL A 251 19.86 -11.77 34.02
CA VAL A 251 18.98 -11.21 32.98
C VAL A 251 18.56 -12.29 31.98
N ALA A 252 19.50 -13.12 31.51
CA ALA A 252 19.20 -14.22 30.59
C ALA A 252 18.25 -15.25 31.22
N ALA A 253 18.47 -15.62 32.48
CA ALA A 253 17.61 -16.55 33.21
C ALA A 253 16.20 -15.97 33.44
N GLY A 254 16.09 -14.69 33.78
CA GLY A 254 14.81 -14.00 33.94
C GLY A 254 14.01 -13.93 32.64
N LEU A 255 14.65 -13.56 31.54
CA LEU A 255 14.02 -13.56 30.21
C LEU A 255 13.60 -14.98 29.79
N GLY A 256 14.47 -15.98 29.99
CA GLY A 256 14.16 -17.38 29.71
C GLY A 256 12.93 -17.88 30.48
N LEU A 257 12.84 -17.55 31.77
CA LEU A 257 11.68 -17.90 32.60
C LEU A 257 10.39 -17.21 32.10
N CYS A 258 10.45 -15.93 31.75
CA CYS A 258 9.32 -15.20 31.17
C CYS A 258 8.83 -15.84 29.86
N SER A 259 9.76 -16.29 29.00
CA SER A 259 9.41 -16.99 27.76
C SER A 259 8.73 -18.34 28.02
N LEU A 260 9.19 -19.10 29.02
CA LEU A 260 8.57 -20.37 29.41
C LEU A 260 7.14 -20.21 29.95
N ILE A 261 6.85 -19.08 30.61
CA ILE A 261 5.50 -18.74 31.11
C ILE A 261 4.58 -18.28 29.96
N GLY A 262 5.10 -18.11 28.75
CA GLY A 262 4.33 -17.72 27.56
C GLY A 262 4.19 -16.21 27.38
N ILE A 263 5.03 -15.41 28.05
CA ILE A 263 5.07 -13.95 27.85
C ILE A 263 5.80 -13.67 26.54
N SER A 264 5.10 -13.07 25.57
CA SER A 264 5.69 -12.64 24.30
C SER A 264 6.61 -11.44 24.50
N PHE A 265 7.82 -11.50 23.94
CA PHE A 265 8.73 -10.36 23.94
C PHE A 265 8.27 -9.27 22.98
N ASN A 266 8.51 -8.02 23.37
CA ASN A 266 8.33 -6.85 22.52
C ASN A 266 9.68 -6.24 22.14
N ALA A 267 9.69 -5.37 21.13
CA ALA A 267 10.91 -4.70 20.66
C ALA A 267 11.68 -3.96 21.78
N ALA A 268 10.97 -3.35 22.74
CA ALA A 268 11.61 -2.63 23.84
C ALA A 268 12.31 -3.58 24.83
N THR A 269 11.73 -4.74 25.12
CA THR A 269 12.32 -5.75 26.01
C THR A 269 13.58 -6.37 25.43
N THR A 270 13.68 -6.47 24.11
CA THR A 270 14.86 -7.03 23.46
C THR A 270 15.95 -5.98 23.21
N GLN A 271 15.58 -4.71 22.99
CA GLN A 271 16.53 -3.63 22.70
C GLN A 271 17.04 -2.82 23.90
N VAL A 272 16.23 -2.65 24.95
CA VAL A 272 16.57 -1.79 26.09
C VAL A 272 16.98 -2.60 27.31
N LEU A 273 16.20 -3.63 27.65
CA LEU A 273 16.34 -4.38 28.91
C LEU A 273 17.71 -5.07 29.12
N PRO A 274 18.44 -5.50 28.07
CA PRO A 274 19.78 -6.06 28.26
C PRO A 274 20.87 -5.06 28.65
N PHE A 275 20.64 -3.75 28.54
CA PHE A 275 21.59 -2.68 28.87
C PHE A 275 21.26 -2.02 30.22
#